data_AF-A0AA46TCU4-F1
#
_entry.id   AF-A0AA46TCU4-F1
#
_cell.length_a   1.000
_cell.length_b   1.000
_cell.length_c   1.000
_cell.angle_alpha   90.00
_cell.angle_beta   90.00
_cell.angle_gamma   90.00
#
_symmetry.space_group_name_H-M   'P 1'
#
loop_
_entity.id
_entity.type
_entity.pdbx_description
1 polymer ?
#
loop_
_entity_poly.entity_id
_entity_poly.type
_entity_poly.pdbx_seq_one_letter_code
_entity_poly.pdbx_strand_id
1 'polypeptide(L)'
;MKSIYLILLGLFLTSGASAHLSHSPKISTWATFLAPDFVIGTPPALKNQDFSLVAPAATEGCKERISKITCALPSLESNHPCIPASDRATENIQSLYDVLPKPMQKMFCSIPRILIVEKMESLAMAGINENGKAFVVISKSLVEDNLAPNAVFTWKEQKAFGVQIPRFESLKEGPQIWSKSRSPQQTLQYVITHEFAHLFDFLNNANRFVCAPGKTCNMHPKNMEEALEYQRNVIPEMDSWSAYSWKNGLEPNDANNFPLWSKLCFYNCNETLKLGDMFDFYLQLDRTNFVTTYAAVNPYEDFAESVTFYLMANADYDLQYRIFTGKTFFFQEWKWSNLVKKHNWIELFFEGDLKYPQ
;
A
#
# COMPACT_ATOMS: atom_id res chain seq x y z
N MET A 1 -6.25 -83.23 3.25
CA MET A 1 -5.64 -82.99 4.59
C MET A 1 -5.88 -81.54 4.97
N LYS A 2 -6.63 -81.32 6.07
CA LYS A 2 -6.64 -80.19 7.04
C LYS A 2 -6.55 -78.76 6.47
N SER A 3 -7.57 -77.90 6.46
CA SER A 3 -8.38 -77.29 7.54
C SER A 3 -7.62 -76.56 8.66
N ILE A 4 -8.14 -75.36 9.00
CA ILE A 4 -8.17 -74.58 10.28
C ILE A 4 -7.69 -73.12 10.04
N TYR A 5 -8.57 -72.14 9.84
CA TYR A 5 -9.36 -71.31 10.79
C TYR A 5 -8.54 -70.46 11.77
N LEU A 6 -8.75 -69.13 11.75
CA LEU A 6 -9.19 -68.40 12.94
C LEU A 6 -10.01 -67.14 12.56
N ILE A 7 -11.18 -67.05 13.17
CA ILE A 7 -12.14 -65.94 13.21
C ILE A 7 -11.92 -65.20 14.54
N LEU A 8 -12.10 -63.88 14.57
CA LEU A 8 -12.85 -63.24 15.68
C LEU A 8 -13.42 -61.87 15.29
N LEU A 9 -14.74 -61.83 15.39
CA LEU A 9 -15.65 -60.68 15.32
C LEU A 9 -15.61 -59.90 16.65
N GLY A 10 -15.81 -58.58 16.58
CA GLY A 10 -16.20 -57.74 17.71
C GLY A 10 -16.88 -56.46 17.21
N LEU A 11 -18.17 -56.32 17.53
CA LEU A 11 -19.08 -55.22 17.16
C LEU A 11 -18.61 -53.83 17.61
N PHE A 12 -19.04 -52.76 16.90
CA PHE A 12 -19.92 -51.70 17.46
C PHE A 12 -20.42 -50.69 16.39
N LEU A 13 -21.76 -50.61 16.29
CA LEU A 13 -22.67 -49.48 16.03
C LEU A 13 -22.26 -48.24 15.19
N THR A 14 -23.06 -48.04 14.13
CA THR A 14 -23.67 -46.81 13.59
C THR A 14 -23.22 -45.43 14.13
N SER A 15 -22.85 -44.51 13.24
CA SER A 15 -23.59 -43.26 12.94
C SER A 15 -22.73 -42.23 12.20
N GLY A 16 -23.38 -41.42 11.36
CA GLY A 16 -22.94 -40.05 11.07
C GLY A 16 -21.88 -39.89 9.99
N ALA A 17 -22.35 -39.68 8.75
CA ALA A 17 -21.60 -38.87 7.80
C ALA A 17 -21.28 -37.52 8.45
N SER A 18 -20.02 -37.29 8.82
CA SER A 18 -19.52 -35.97 9.14
C SER A 18 -18.70 -35.50 7.95
N ALA A 19 -19.28 -34.55 7.23
CA ALA A 19 -18.60 -33.79 6.20
C ALA A 19 -17.33 -33.18 6.82
N HIS A 20 -16.17 -33.56 6.28
CA HIS A 20 -14.99 -32.72 6.40
C HIS A 20 -15.33 -31.39 5.73
N LEU A 21 -15.73 -30.41 6.55
CA LEU A 21 -15.76 -29.00 6.20
C LEU A 21 -14.33 -28.58 5.89
N SER A 22 -13.93 -28.78 4.64
CA SER A 22 -12.87 -27.99 4.03
C SER A 22 -13.30 -26.54 4.19
N HIS A 23 -12.69 -25.82 5.13
CA HIS A 23 -12.73 -24.38 5.16
C HIS A 23 -11.92 -23.90 3.96
N SER A 24 -12.58 -23.92 2.80
CA SER A 24 -12.19 -23.12 1.66
C SER A 24 -12.19 -21.68 2.17
N PRO A 25 -11.10 -20.91 2.04
CA PRO A 25 -11.13 -19.50 2.41
C PRO A 25 -12.23 -18.87 1.58
N LYS A 26 -13.25 -18.32 2.25
CA LYS A 26 -14.29 -17.52 1.59
C LYS A 26 -13.57 -16.36 0.92
N ILE A 27 -13.39 -16.46 -0.39
CA ILE A 27 -12.90 -15.38 -1.23
C ILE A 27 -13.96 -14.28 -1.15
N SER A 28 -13.75 -13.30 -0.27
CA SER A 28 -14.57 -12.11 -0.15
C SER A 28 -14.33 -11.24 -1.39
N THR A 29 -15.40 -10.96 -2.13
CA THR A 29 -15.42 -10.28 -3.44
C THR A 29 -15.14 -8.77 -3.40
N TRP A 30 -14.22 -8.31 -2.55
CA TRP A 30 -13.84 -6.89 -2.45
C TRP A 30 -12.55 -6.69 -3.23
N ALA A 31 -12.64 -6.09 -4.41
CA ALA A 31 -11.53 -6.01 -5.34
C ALA A 31 -10.34 -5.22 -4.75
N THR A 32 -9.34 -5.98 -4.33
CA THR A 32 -8.06 -5.53 -3.76
C THR A 32 -7.00 -6.26 -4.54
N PHE A 33 -6.80 -5.86 -5.79
CA PHE A 33 -6.32 -6.80 -6.79
C PHE A 33 -5.02 -6.38 -7.48
N LEU A 34 -4.39 -5.28 -7.04
CA LEU A 34 -3.08 -4.85 -7.54
C LEU A 34 -2.01 -4.68 -6.44
N ALA A 35 -2.44 -4.55 -5.19
CA ALA A 35 -1.71 -4.70 -3.93
C ALA A 35 -2.80 -4.70 -2.83
N PRO A 36 -2.64 -5.30 -1.64
CA PRO A 36 -3.63 -5.12 -0.57
C PRO A 36 -3.77 -3.67 -0.07
N ASP A 37 -2.82 -2.81 -0.43
CA ASP A 37 -2.88 -1.35 -0.18
C ASP A 37 -3.68 -0.63 -1.28
N PHE A 38 -4.07 -1.35 -2.35
CA PHE A 38 -4.80 -0.85 -3.50
C PHE A 38 -6.19 -1.50 -3.60
N VAL A 39 -7.21 -0.82 -3.06
CA VAL A 39 -8.61 -1.30 -3.11
C VAL A 39 -9.37 -0.63 -4.26
N ILE A 40 -9.61 -1.36 -5.36
CA ILE A 40 -10.69 -1.04 -6.32
C ILE A 40 -11.97 -1.66 -5.77
N GLY A 41 -12.47 -1.10 -4.68
CA GLY A 41 -13.62 -1.65 -3.97
C GLY A 41 -13.86 -0.88 -2.68
N THR A 42 -15.12 -0.83 -2.26
CA THR A 42 -15.48 -0.18 -0.99
C THR A 42 -15.61 -1.29 0.07
N PRO A 43 -14.65 -1.43 1.02
CA PRO A 43 -14.78 -2.38 2.12
C PRO A 43 -16.16 -2.28 2.79
N PRO A 44 -16.70 -3.38 3.35
CA PRO A 44 -18.01 -3.38 4.01
C PRO A 44 -18.17 -2.25 5.02
N ALA A 45 -17.13 -2.02 5.83
CA ALA A 45 -17.12 -0.94 6.81
C ALA A 45 -17.36 0.42 6.17
N LEU A 46 -16.83 0.68 4.98
CA LEU A 46 -16.98 1.96 4.28
C LEU A 46 -18.38 2.17 3.73
N LYS A 47 -19.09 1.11 3.31
CA LYS A 47 -20.42 1.27 2.68
C LYS A 47 -21.44 1.97 3.56
N ASN A 48 -21.31 1.81 4.88
CA ASN A 48 -22.23 2.36 5.86
C ASN A 48 -21.71 3.66 6.52
N GLN A 49 -20.54 4.17 6.11
CA GLN A 49 -20.02 5.41 6.69
C GLN A 49 -20.61 6.64 6.00
N ASP A 50 -20.83 7.67 6.81
CA ASP A 50 -21.26 8.96 6.31
C ASP A 50 -20.07 9.73 5.69
N PHE A 51 -20.08 9.82 4.37
CA PHE A 51 -19.13 10.63 3.58
C PHE A 51 -19.68 12.01 3.21
N SER A 52 -20.83 12.42 3.75
CA SER A 52 -21.45 13.73 3.49
C SER A 52 -20.70 14.89 4.15
N LEU A 53 -19.74 14.59 5.03
CA LEU A 53 -18.89 15.56 5.72
C LEU A 53 -17.80 16.15 4.80
N VAL A 54 -18.20 16.58 3.61
CA VAL A 54 -17.47 17.54 2.79
C VAL A 54 -17.93 18.93 3.24
N ALA A 55 -17.42 19.39 4.40
CA ALA A 55 -17.66 20.77 4.79
C ALA A 55 -17.05 21.69 3.70
N PRO A 56 -17.76 22.74 3.24
CA PRO A 56 -17.15 23.73 2.37
C PRO A 56 -15.94 24.32 3.11
N ALA A 57 -14.77 24.33 2.48
CA ALA A 57 -13.50 24.83 3.03
C ALA A 57 -13.53 26.31 3.48
N ALA A 58 -14.69 26.98 3.45
CA ALA A 58 -14.84 28.42 3.61
C ALA A 58 -15.02 28.90 5.06
N THR A 59 -15.30 28.04 6.05
CA THR A 59 -15.59 28.50 7.43
C THR A 59 -14.73 27.87 8.53
N GLU A 60 -14.00 26.79 8.26
CA GLU A 60 -13.19 26.07 9.25
C GLU A 60 -11.79 25.79 8.68
N GLY A 61 -10.75 26.00 9.49
CA GLY A 61 -9.38 25.67 9.09
C GLY A 61 -9.21 24.16 8.88
N CYS A 62 -8.38 23.79 7.91
CA CYS A 62 -8.26 22.38 7.49
C CYS A 62 -7.68 21.49 8.60
N LYS A 63 -6.92 22.06 9.53
CA LYS A 63 -6.34 21.37 10.68
C LYS A 63 -7.40 21.04 11.74
N GLU A 64 -8.29 21.99 12.03
CA GLU A 64 -9.39 21.84 12.98
C GLU A 64 -10.36 20.75 12.50
N ARG A 65 -10.57 20.67 11.18
CA ARG A 65 -11.40 19.66 10.52
C ARG A 65 -10.91 18.22 10.75
N ILE A 66 -9.61 18.00 10.98
CA ILE A 66 -9.03 16.64 11.13
C ILE A 66 -9.75 15.83 12.21
N SER A 67 -10.07 16.43 13.36
CA SER A 67 -10.80 15.76 14.45
C SER A 67 -12.22 15.34 14.06
N LYS A 68 -12.87 16.12 13.19
CA LYS A 68 -14.23 15.86 12.71
C LYS A 68 -14.26 14.79 11.62
N ILE A 69 -13.17 14.62 10.88
CA ILE A 69 -13.07 13.65 9.79
C ILE A 69 -12.45 12.33 10.17
N THR A 70 -11.79 12.28 11.33
CA THR A 70 -11.12 11.09 11.84
C THR A 70 -12.05 10.32 12.77
N CYS A 71 -12.21 9.03 12.51
CA CYS A 71 -13.00 8.16 13.38
C CYS A 71 -12.42 6.74 13.39
N ALA A 72 -12.77 5.93 14.39
CA ALA A 72 -12.19 4.62 14.64
C ALA A 72 -13.17 3.48 14.34
N LEU A 73 -12.61 2.35 13.89
CA LEU A 73 -13.30 1.11 13.57
C LEU A 73 -12.49 -0.10 14.07
N PRO A 74 -13.13 -1.16 14.57
CA PRO A 74 -12.42 -2.36 15.03
C PRO A 74 -11.79 -3.16 13.88
N SER A 75 -12.45 -3.22 12.71
CA SER A 75 -11.92 -3.85 11.49
C SER A 75 -12.62 -3.30 10.25
N LEU A 76 -11.99 -3.48 9.08
CA LEU A 76 -12.57 -3.11 7.77
C LEU A 76 -13.73 -4.01 7.32
N GLU A 77 -13.86 -5.18 7.93
CA GLU A 77 -14.95 -6.13 7.67
C GLU A 77 -16.21 -5.81 8.50
N SER A 78 -16.05 -4.95 9.52
CA SER A 78 -17.13 -4.65 10.45
C SER A 78 -18.11 -3.64 9.88
N ASN A 79 -19.41 -3.88 10.08
CA ASN A 79 -20.47 -2.89 9.81
C ASN A 79 -20.73 -1.94 11.00
N HIS A 80 -19.80 -1.83 11.95
CA HIS A 80 -19.97 -0.91 13.07
C HIS A 80 -19.98 0.55 12.58
N PRO A 81 -20.83 1.41 13.18
CA PRO A 81 -20.77 2.84 12.91
C PRO A 81 -19.41 3.37 13.38
N CYS A 82 -18.88 4.37 12.68
CA CYS A 82 -17.68 5.05 13.14
C CYS A 82 -17.90 5.67 14.52
N ILE A 83 -16.97 5.42 15.44
CA ILE A 83 -16.89 6.12 16.72
C ILE A 83 -15.78 7.17 16.65
N PRO A 84 -15.84 8.25 17.46
CA PRO A 84 -14.73 9.20 17.53
C PRO A 84 -13.39 8.47 17.75
N ALA A 85 -12.36 8.89 17.02
CA ALA A 85 -11.01 8.40 17.27
C ALA A 85 -10.49 8.91 18.62
N SER A 86 -9.45 8.28 19.16
CA SER A 86 -8.81 8.76 20.38
C SER A 86 -8.23 10.17 20.18
N ASP A 87 -8.15 10.95 21.26
CA ASP A 87 -7.51 12.27 21.24
C ASP A 87 -6.08 12.15 20.72
N ARG A 88 -5.35 11.13 21.19
CA ARG A 88 -3.97 10.84 20.76
C ARG A 88 -3.85 10.61 19.25
N ALA A 89 -4.72 9.78 18.66
CA ALA A 89 -4.70 9.54 17.22
C ALA A 89 -4.97 10.84 16.45
N THR A 90 -5.94 11.63 16.91
CA THR A 90 -6.32 12.90 16.31
C THR A 90 -5.19 13.92 16.39
N GLU A 91 -4.60 14.11 17.58
CA GLU A 91 -3.48 15.03 17.83
C GLU A 91 -2.26 14.67 16.96
N ASN A 92 -1.94 13.38 16.85
CA ASN A 92 -0.83 12.92 16.02
C ASN A 92 -1.06 13.25 14.54
N ILE A 93 -2.28 13.05 14.01
CA ILE A 93 -2.61 13.43 12.62
C ILE A 93 -2.62 14.95 12.45
N GLN A 94 -3.13 15.71 13.42
CA GLN A 94 -3.10 17.17 13.39
C GLN A 94 -1.68 17.73 13.39
N SER A 95 -0.76 17.10 14.13
CA SER A 95 0.64 17.50 14.15
C SER A 95 1.33 17.30 12.80
N LEU A 96 0.87 16.36 11.96
CA LEU A 96 1.40 16.19 10.60
C LEU A 96 1.06 17.37 9.70
N TYR A 97 -0.12 17.97 9.89
CA TYR A 97 -0.57 19.09 9.06
C TYR A 97 0.48 20.19 8.99
N ASP A 98 1.09 20.52 10.13
CA ASP A 98 2.07 21.62 10.24
C ASP A 98 3.39 21.34 9.51
N VAL A 99 3.74 20.06 9.31
CA VAL A 99 4.99 19.64 8.67
C VAL A 99 4.79 19.16 7.24
N LEU A 100 3.55 19.08 6.75
CA LEU A 100 3.27 18.66 5.38
C LEU A 100 3.33 19.87 4.43
N PRO A 101 3.77 19.69 3.17
CA PRO A 101 3.75 20.75 2.18
C PRO A 101 2.31 21.15 1.82
N LYS A 102 2.12 22.38 1.32
CA LYS A 102 0.79 22.95 1.04
C LYS A 102 -0.16 22.04 0.23
N PRO A 103 0.28 21.34 -0.84
CA PRO A 103 -0.60 20.41 -1.55
C PRO A 103 -1.13 19.30 -0.64
N MET A 104 -0.28 18.72 0.21
CA MET A 104 -0.65 17.68 1.16
C MET A 104 -1.57 18.23 2.27
N GLN A 105 -1.32 19.45 2.77
CA GLN A 105 -2.23 20.14 3.70
C GLN A 105 -3.63 20.33 3.09
N LYS A 106 -3.70 20.71 1.81
CA LYS A 106 -4.97 20.93 1.12
C LYS A 106 -5.81 19.65 0.99
N MET A 107 -5.17 18.47 0.95
CA MET A 107 -5.87 17.18 0.96
C MET A 107 -6.74 17.00 2.22
N PHE A 108 -6.26 17.44 3.40
CA PHE A 108 -7.04 17.41 4.64
C PHE A 108 -8.27 18.34 4.61
N CYS A 109 -8.26 19.39 3.78
CA CYS A 109 -9.42 20.26 3.61
C CYS A 109 -10.58 19.54 2.92
N SER A 110 -10.25 18.61 2.02
CA SER A 110 -11.18 18.02 1.06
C SER A 110 -11.56 16.57 1.37
N ILE A 111 -10.65 15.78 1.97
CA ILE A 111 -10.90 14.36 2.18
C ILE A 111 -12.09 14.17 3.14
N PRO A 112 -13.13 13.41 2.78
CA PRO A 112 -14.35 13.35 3.58
C PRO A 112 -14.14 12.60 4.90
N ARG A 113 -13.31 11.54 4.92
CA ARG A 113 -13.08 10.67 6.09
C ARG A 113 -11.63 10.17 6.16
N ILE A 114 -11.14 10.03 7.40
CA ILE A 114 -9.95 9.27 7.79
C ILE A 114 -10.39 8.22 8.81
N LEU A 115 -10.01 6.96 8.60
CA LEU A 115 -10.47 5.84 9.40
C LEU A 115 -9.31 5.19 10.13
N ILE A 116 -9.40 5.11 11.46
CA ILE A 116 -8.40 4.46 12.29
C ILE A 116 -8.86 3.04 12.59
N VAL A 117 -8.14 2.05 12.06
CA VAL A 117 -8.54 0.64 12.14
C VAL A 117 -7.64 -0.14 13.07
N GLU A 118 -8.25 -0.86 14.02
CA GLU A 118 -7.50 -1.68 14.99
C GLU A 118 -6.84 -2.89 14.33
N LYS A 119 -7.60 -3.61 13.50
CA LYS A 119 -7.15 -4.84 12.83
C LYS A 119 -7.04 -4.64 11.33
N MET A 120 -5.82 -4.40 10.86
CA MET A 120 -5.46 -4.40 9.43
C MET A 120 -4.03 -4.90 9.27
N GLU A 121 -3.71 -5.59 8.17
CA GLU A 121 -2.35 -6.10 7.95
C GLU A 121 -1.38 -5.01 7.45
N SER A 122 -1.88 -4.07 6.65
CA SER A 122 -1.10 -2.95 6.13
C SER A 122 -0.92 -1.83 7.16
N LEU A 123 -0.12 -0.82 6.80
CA LEU A 123 0.08 0.37 7.62
C LEU A 123 -1.05 1.37 7.43
N ALA A 124 -1.45 1.55 6.18
CA ALA A 124 -2.54 2.41 5.75
C ALA A 124 -3.03 1.93 4.36
N MET A 125 -4.07 2.57 3.85
CA MET A 125 -4.54 2.44 2.46
C MET A 125 -5.33 3.70 2.09
N ALA A 126 -5.32 4.03 0.81
CA ALA A 126 -6.15 5.07 0.22
C ALA A 126 -7.03 4.50 -0.90
N GLY A 127 -8.17 5.12 -1.14
CA GLY A 127 -9.04 4.70 -2.22
C GLY A 127 -10.14 5.70 -2.54
N ILE A 128 -10.86 5.41 -3.62
CA ILE A 128 -12.11 6.08 -3.99
C ILE A 128 -13.22 5.03 -3.95
N ASN A 129 -14.29 5.31 -3.22
CA ASN A 129 -15.41 4.38 -3.11
C ASN A 129 -16.29 4.37 -4.38
N GLU A 130 -17.28 3.49 -4.43
CA GLU A 130 -18.20 3.34 -5.57
C GLU A 130 -19.00 4.61 -5.92
N ASN A 131 -19.10 5.56 -4.98
CA ASN A 131 -19.76 6.86 -5.16
C ASN A 131 -18.78 7.99 -5.51
N GLY A 132 -17.51 7.68 -5.80
CA GLY A 132 -16.49 8.68 -6.14
C GLY A 132 -15.92 9.43 -4.93
N LYS A 133 -16.19 8.99 -3.69
CA LYS A 133 -15.67 9.65 -2.48
C LYS A 133 -14.34 9.02 -2.05
N ALA A 134 -13.34 9.88 -1.90
CA ALA A 134 -12.01 9.49 -1.42
C ALA A 134 -12.03 9.09 0.07
N PHE A 135 -11.14 8.21 0.47
CA PHE A 135 -10.93 7.85 1.87
C PHE A 135 -9.47 7.47 2.13
N VAL A 136 -9.06 7.58 3.39
CA VAL A 136 -7.81 7.03 3.90
C VAL A 136 -8.12 6.19 5.14
N VAL A 137 -7.51 5.02 5.21
CA VAL A 137 -7.54 4.15 6.38
C VAL A 137 -6.12 4.07 6.93
N ILE A 138 -5.98 4.15 8.24
CA ILE A 138 -4.69 4.11 8.94
C ILE A 138 -4.78 3.06 10.05
N SER A 139 -3.73 2.26 10.22
CA SER A 139 -3.67 1.35 11.35
C SER A 139 -3.59 2.14 12.66
N LYS A 140 -4.41 1.76 13.64
CA LYS A 140 -4.39 2.35 15.00
C LYS A 140 -2.99 2.38 15.59
N SER A 141 -2.23 1.31 15.43
CA SER A 141 -0.84 1.22 15.92
C SER A 141 0.06 2.34 15.38
N LEU A 142 -0.15 2.77 14.14
CA LEU A 142 0.68 3.81 13.52
C LEU A 142 0.45 5.19 14.15
N VAL A 143 -0.79 5.47 14.57
CA VAL A 143 -1.18 6.76 15.16
C VAL A 143 -1.19 6.76 16.68
N GLU A 144 -1.11 5.59 17.34
CA GLU A 144 -1.17 5.49 18.80
C GLU A 144 0.08 4.88 19.45
N ASP A 145 0.93 4.11 18.75
CA ASP A 145 2.02 3.38 19.42
C ASP A 145 3.38 4.09 19.35
N ASN A 146 3.44 5.31 18.78
CA ASN A 146 4.68 6.08 18.63
C ASN A 146 5.82 5.27 17.99
N LEU A 147 5.53 4.62 16.86
CA LEU A 147 6.46 3.69 16.23
C LEU A 147 7.61 4.41 15.52
N ALA A 148 8.84 4.01 15.83
CA ALA A 148 10.03 4.56 15.19
C ALA A 148 10.17 4.09 13.72
N PRO A 149 10.70 4.93 12.82
CA PRO A 149 10.86 4.61 11.39
C PRO A 149 11.56 3.28 11.13
N ASN A 150 12.68 3.02 11.82
CA ASN A 150 13.47 1.81 11.60
C ASN A 150 12.68 0.53 11.91
N ALA A 151 11.84 0.52 12.95
CA ALA A 151 11.05 -0.66 13.31
C ALA A 151 9.99 -0.92 12.24
N VAL A 152 9.26 0.12 11.83
CA VAL A 152 8.16 0.01 10.85
C VAL A 152 8.67 -0.34 9.47
N PHE A 153 9.65 0.40 8.96
CA PHE A 153 10.15 0.21 7.61
C PHE A 153 10.96 -1.07 7.48
N THR A 154 11.76 -1.45 8.49
CA THR A 154 12.44 -2.76 8.48
C THR A 154 11.44 -3.90 8.46
N TRP A 155 10.42 -3.85 9.32
CA TRP A 155 9.38 -4.87 9.33
C TRP A 155 8.66 -4.98 7.98
N LYS A 156 8.25 -3.85 7.38
CA LYS A 156 7.59 -3.83 6.07
C LYS A 156 8.52 -4.39 4.99
N GLU A 157 9.77 -3.94 4.94
CA GLU A 157 10.77 -4.36 3.95
C GLU A 157 11.03 -5.88 4.00
N GLN A 158 11.11 -6.46 5.20
CA GLN A 158 11.37 -7.88 5.37
C GLN A 158 10.23 -8.78 4.88
N LYS A 159 9.01 -8.26 4.77
CA LYS A 159 7.89 -9.02 4.18
C LYS A 159 8.17 -9.45 2.75
N ALA A 160 8.86 -8.60 1.96
CA ALA A 160 9.26 -8.92 0.59
C ALA A 160 10.13 -10.19 0.50
N PHE A 161 10.85 -10.51 1.58
CA PHE A 161 11.78 -11.63 1.69
C PHE A 161 11.19 -12.83 2.44
N GLY A 162 9.85 -12.93 2.47
CA GLY A 162 9.12 -14.06 3.04
C GLY A 162 9.24 -14.17 4.56
N VAL A 163 9.70 -13.13 5.24
CA VAL A 163 9.86 -13.12 6.69
C VAL A 163 8.50 -12.99 7.36
N GLN A 164 8.15 -13.98 8.19
CA GLN A 164 6.92 -14.00 8.98
C GLN A 164 7.26 -13.84 10.46
N ILE A 165 7.17 -12.60 10.94
CA ILE A 165 7.48 -12.21 12.32
C ILE A 165 6.38 -11.31 12.88
N PRO A 166 6.28 -11.15 14.21
CA PRO A 166 5.34 -10.23 14.81
C PRO A 166 5.46 -8.81 14.25
N ARG A 167 4.34 -8.07 14.29
CA ARG A 167 4.24 -6.73 13.72
C ARG A 167 5.28 -5.80 14.36
N PHE A 168 6.06 -5.12 13.53
CA PHE A 168 7.14 -4.18 13.92
C PHE A 168 8.35 -4.80 14.61
N GLU A 169 8.46 -6.13 14.62
CA GLU A 169 9.70 -6.82 14.91
C GLU A 169 10.52 -7.02 13.62
N SER A 170 11.79 -7.38 13.76
CA SER A 170 12.72 -7.59 12.63
C SER A 170 13.70 -8.73 12.90
N LEU A 171 13.95 -9.59 11.92
CA LEU A 171 15.09 -10.51 11.92
C LEU A 171 16.37 -9.76 11.59
N LYS A 172 17.50 -10.11 12.20
CA LYS A 172 18.79 -9.44 11.93
C LYS A 172 19.36 -9.82 10.55
N GLU A 173 19.00 -11.01 10.08
CA GLU A 173 19.45 -11.62 8.83
C GLU A 173 18.71 -11.05 7.61
N GLY A 174 17.58 -10.37 7.83
CA GLY A 174 16.83 -9.66 6.79
C GLY A 174 17.38 -8.28 6.48
N PRO A 175 16.85 -7.61 5.43
CA PRO A 175 17.19 -6.22 5.17
C PRO A 175 16.87 -5.36 6.38
N GLN A 176 17.76 -4.44 6.73
CA GLN A 176 17.58 -3.48 7.80
C GLN A 176 17.43 -2.09 7.23
N ILE A 177 16.36 -1.40 7.59
CA ILE A 177 16.19 0.01 7.25
C ILE A 177 16.82 0.87 8.33
N TRP A 178 17.75 1.71 7.90
CA TRP A 178 18.31 2.78 8.71
C TRP A 178 17.70 4.11 8.24
N SER A 179 17.07 4.82 9.16
CA SER A 179 16.72 6.24 9.06
C SER A 179 17.54 7.07 10.03
N LYS A 180 17.89 8.29 9.61
CA LYS A 180 18.55 9.28 10.47
C LYS A 180 17.63 9.74 11.60
N SER A 181 16.37 10.03 11.29
CA SER A 181 15.39 10.42 12.30
C SER A 181 14.77 9.19 12.94
N ARG A 182 14.57 9.28 14.26
CA ARG A 182 13.87 8.28 15.05
C ARG A 182 12.48 8.75 15.47
N SER A 183 12.05 9.91 14.97
CA SER A 183 10.77 10.51 15.34
C SER A 183 9.62 9.66 14.81
N PRO A 184 8.68 9.22 15.67
CA PRO A 184 7.45 8.57 15.22
C PRO A 184 6.64 9.43 14.24
N GLN A 185 6.73 10.76 14.38
CA GLN A 185 6.08 11.69 13.45
C GLN A 185 6.60 11.52 12.02
N GLN A 186 7.88 11.19 11.83
CA GLN A 186 8.42 10.93 10.48
C GLN A 186 7.85 9.64 9.88
N THR A 187 7.63 8.60 10.69
CA THR A 187 6.95 7.37 10.22
C THR A 187 5.56 7.68 9.70
N LEU A 188 4.78 8.43 10.49
CA LEU A 188 3.42 8.79 10.14
C LEU A 188 3.40 9.77 8.95
N GLN A 189 4.34 10.71 8.86
CA GLN A 189 4.51 11.60 7.71
C GLN A 189 4.77 10.80 6.43
N TYR A 190 5.67 9.81 6.47
CA TYR A 190 5.96 8.94 5.31
C TYR A 190 4.69 8.23 4.83
N VAL A 191 4.00 7.54 5.73
CA VAL A 191 2.82 6.75 5.36
C VAL A 191 1.71 7.66 4.84
N ILE A 192 1.44 8.79 5.48
CA ILE A 192 0.37 9.71 5.02
C ILE A 192 0.73 10.37 3.70
N THR A 193 2.00 10.73 3.49
CA THR A 193 2.45 11.28 2.20
C THR A 193 2.26 10.25 1.08
N HIS A 194 2.59 8.99 1.34
CA HIS A 194 2.37 7.88 0.42
C HIS A 194 0.88 7.70 0.08
N GLU A 195 0.01 7.61 1.09
CA GLU A 195 -1.44 7.44 0.86
C GLU A 195 -2.07 8.64 0.15
N PHE A 196 -1.62 9.86 0.44
CA PHE A 196 -2.10 11.05 -0.27
C PHE A 196 -1.60 11.11 -1.71
N ALA A 197 -0.41 10.56 -2.00
CA ALA A 197 0.08 10.43 -3.35
C ALA A 197 -0.79 9.48 -4.19
N HIS A 198 -1.30 8.37 -3.61
CA HIS A 198 -2.33 7.55 -4.26
C HIS A 198 -3.60 8.36 -4.59
N LEU A 199 -4.10 9.16 -3.64
CA LEU A 199 -5.24 10.04 -3.91
C LEU A 199 -4.96 11.06 -5.02
N PHE A 200 -3.76 11.64 -5.05
CA PHE A 200 -3.36 12.53 -6.13
C PHE A 200 -3.38 11.81 -7.48
N ASP A 201 -2.88 10.58 -7.56
CA ASP A 201 -2.98 9.80 -8.78
C ASP A 201 -4.43 9.59 -9.21
N PHE A 202 -5.28 9.08 -8.33
CA PHE A 202 -6.68 8.79 -8.67
C PHE A 202 -7.46 10.01 -9.15
N LEU A 203 -7.17 11.19 -8.59
CA LEU A 203 -7.90 12.41 -8.90
C LEU A 203 -7.34 13.14 -10.12
N ASN A 204 -6.04 12.98 -10.40
CA ASN A 204 -5.33 13.73 -11.43
C ASN A 204 -4.86 12.86 -12.60
N ASN A 205 -5.08 11.55 -12.54
CA ASN A 205 -4.60 10.56 -13.48
C ASN A 205 -3.09 10.73 -13.72
N ALA A 206 -2.27 10.55 -12.67
CA ALA A 206 -0.82 10.54 -12.83
C ALA A 206 -0.39 9.33 -13.68
N ASN A 207 -0.99 8.18 -13.37
CA ASN A 207 -0.91 6.95 -14.15
C ASN A 207 -2.04 6.87 -15.18
N ARG A 208 -1.74 7.25 -16.43
CA ARG A 208 -2.65 7.12 -17.58
C ARG A 208 -2.28 5.95 -18.44
N PHE A 209 -3.29 5.20 -18.82
CA PHE A 209 -3.16 4.00 -19.63
C PHE A 209 -4.13 4.04 -20.80
N VAL A 210 -3.68 3.58 -21.95
CA VAL A 210 -4.50 3.40 -23.16
C VAL A 210 -4.51 1.94 -23.56
N CYS A 211 -5.56 1.49 -24.25
CA CYS A 211 -5.61 0.11 -24.72
C CYS A 211 -4.55 -0.12 -25.79
N ALA A 212 -3.77 -1.20 -25.68
CA ALA A 212 -2.73 -1.50 -26.64
C ALA A 212 -3.33 -1.78 -28.03
N PRO A 213 -2.63 -1.42 -29.12
CA PRO A 213 -3.10 -1.67 -30.48
C PRO A 213 -3.47 -3.14 -30.71
N GLY A 214 -4.69 -3.38 -31.22
CA GLY A 214 -5.19 -4.73 -31.50
C GLY A 214 -5.62 -5.53 -30.26
N LYS A 215 -5.67 -4.92 -29.07
CA LYS A 215 -6.23 -5.51 -27.85
C LYS A 215 -7.64 -4.99 -27.57
N THR A 216 -8.36 -5.75 -26.75
CA THR A 216 -9.63 -5.32 -26.15
C THR A 216 -9.40 -5.08 -24.67
N CYS A 217 -9.82 -3.92 -24.17
CA CYS A 217 -9.66 -3.54 -22.78
C CYS A 217 -11.03 -3.25 -22.16
N ASN A 218 -11.46 -4.07 -21.20
CA ASN A 218 -12.64 -3.78 -20.41
C ASN A 218 -12.27 -2.78 -19.31
N MET A 219 -12.71 -1.51 -19.44
CA MET A 219 -12.45 -0.46 -18.45
C MET A 219 -13.26 -0.64 -17.15
N HIS A 220 -14.20 -1.58 -17.11
CA HIS A 220 -15.02 -1.89 -15.95
C HIS A 220 -14.94 -3.39 -15.65
N PRO A 221 -13.77 -3.89 -15.20
CA PRO A 221 -13.60 -5.29 -14.88
C PRO A 221 -14.55 -5.69 -13.73
N LYS A 222 -15.25 -6.82 -13.89
CA LYS A 222 -16.23 -7.30 -12.89
C LYS A 222 -15.64 -8.29 -11.89
N ASN A 223 -14.47 -8.82 -12.20
CA ASN A 223 -13.77 -9.81 -11.40
C ASN A 223 -12.25 -9.66 -11.57
N MET A 224 -11.50 -10.46 -10.80
CA MET A 224 -10.03 -10.45 -10.78
C MET A 224 -9.42 -10.79 -12.13
N GLU A 225 -9.95 -11.80 -12.83
CA GLU A 225 -9.41 -12.25 -14.11
C GLU A 225 -9.51 -11.14 -15.15
N GLU A 226 -10.68 -10.49 -15.25
CA GLU A 226 -10.89 -9.33 -16.12
C GLU A 226 -10.01 -8.14 -15.76
N ALA A 227 -9.80 -7.88 -14.46
CA ALA A 227 -8.94 -6.79 -14.01
C ALA A 227 -7.48 -7.02 -14.40
N LEU A 228 -6.97 -8.24 -14.19
CA LEU A 228 -5.62 -8.60 -14.60
C LEU A 228 -5.47 -8.61 -16.12
N GLU A 229 -6.49 -9.04 -16.86
CA GLU A 229 -6.50 -8.99 -18.32
C GLU A 229 -6.46 -7.54 -18.83
N TYR A 230 -7.27 -6.64 -18.25
CA TYR A 230 -7.21 -5.21 -18.55
C TYR A 230 -5.79 -4.68 -18.33
N GLN A 231 -5.18 -4.93 -17.17
CA GLN A 231 -3.85 -4.41 -16.84
C GLN A 231 -2.74 -4.98 -17.74
N ARG A 232 -2.88 -6.21 -18.27
CA ARG A 232 -1.97 -6.77 -19.29
C ARG A 232 -2.13 -6.14 -20.68
N ASN A 233 -3.34 -5.71 -21.01
CA ASN A 233 -3.70 -5.24 -22.35
C ASN A 233 -3.57 -3.72 -22.53
N VAL A 234 -3.35 -2.97 -21.46
CA VAL A 234 -3.07 -1.53 -21.54
C VAL A 234 -1.57 -1.24 -21.68
N ILE A 235 -1.25 -0.06 -22.19
CA ILE A 235 0.09 0.52 -22.21
C ILE A 235 0.04 1.93 -21.62
N PRO A 236 1.10 2.41 -20.95
CA PRO A 236 1.16 3.78 -20.47
C PRO A 236 1.00 4.78 -21.61
N GLU A 237 0.25 5.84 -21.38
CA GLU A 237 0.20 6.98 -22.30
C GLU A 237 1.54 7.72 -22.31
N MET A 238 1.91 8.34 -23.43
CA MET A 238 3.05 9.25 -23.50
C MET A 238 2.86 10.37 -22.46
N ASP A 239 3.92 10.73 -21.75
CA ASP A 239 3.93 11.73 -20.66
C ASP A 239 3.12 11.36 -19.40
N SER A 240 2.63 10.13 -19.28
CA SER A 240 2.16 9.60 -17.99
C SER A 240 3.33 9.20 -17.08
N TRP A 241 3.10 9.17 -15.76
CA TRP A 241 4.09 8.69 -14.80
C TRP A 241 4.57 7.26 -15.13
N SER A 242 3.60 6.38 -15.42
CA SER A 242 3.87 4.97 -15.75
C SER A 242 4.85 4.79 -16.92
N ALA A 243 4.89 5.72 -17.88
CA ALA A 243 5.74 5.59 -19.07
C ALA A 243 7.26 5.54 -18.75
N TYR A 244 7.69 6.00 -17.58
CA TYR A 244 9.10 6.00 -17.19
C TYR A 244 9.65 4.63 -16.78
N SER A 245 8.79 3.72 -16.31
CA SER A 245 9.26 2.45 -15.72
C SER A 245 8.43 1.22 -16.12
N TRP A 246 7.24 1.41 -16.68
CA TRP A 246 6.27 0.36 -16.86
C TRP A 246 5.98 0.10 -18.34
N LYS A 247 5.74 -1.17 -18.67
CA LYS A 247 5.31 -1.63 -19.99
C LYS A 247 3.79 -1.63 -20.10
N ASN A 248 3.13 -2.05 -19.02
CA ASN A 248 1.69 -2.10 -18.84
C ASN A 248 1.37 -1.93 -17.35
N GLY A 249 0.15 -2.19 -16.93
CA GLY A 249 -0.26 -2.00 -15.53
C GLY A 249 0.28 -3.02 -14.52
N LEU A 250 1.02 -4.05 -14.98
CA LEU A 250 1.55 -5.12 -14.14
C LEU A 250 3.06 -5.31 -14.27
N GLU A 251 3.63 -5.05 -15.45
CA GLU A 251 4.99 -5.42 -15.81
C GLU A 251 5.87 -4.17 -16.02
N PRO A 252 7.08 -4.13 -15.44
CA PRO A 252 8.09 -3.15 -15.79
C PRO A 252 8.45 -3.21 -17.29
N ASN A 253 8.92 -2.10 -17.83
CA ASN A 253 9.52 -2.09 -19.17
C ASN A 253 10.88 -2.78 -19.19
N ASP A 254 11.43 -3.04 -20.38
CA ASP A 254 12.66 -3.82 -20.55
C ASP A 254 13.88 -3.23 -19.81
N ALA A 255 13.93 -1.91 -19.63
CA ALA A 255 15.01 -1.25 -18.90
C ALA A 255 14.90 -1.41 -17.37
N ASN A 256 13.70 -1.74 -16.87
CA ASN A 256 13.38 -1.83 -15.45
C ASN A 256 12.99 -3.25 -15.01
N ASN A 257 12.86 -4.19 -15.95
CA ASN A 257 12.60 -5.58 -15.67
C ASN A 257 13.89 -6.30 -15.29
N PHE A 258 13.87 -7.04 -14.18
CA PHE A 258 15.03 -7.80 -13.69
C PHE A 258 14.60 -9.16 -13.13
N PRO A 259 15.45 -10.21 -13.20
CA PRO A 259 15.06 -11.59 -12.90
C PRO A 259 14.37 -11.82 -11.55
N LEU A 260 14.76 -11.09 -10.49
CA LEU A 260 14.19 -11.26 -9.17
C LEU A 260 12.90 -10.44 -8.93
N TRP A 261 12.55 -9.53 -9.84
CA TRP A 261 11.34 -8.69 -9.71
C TRP A 261 10.06 -9.52 -9.59
N SER A 262 9.94 -10.60 -10.39
CA SER A 262 8.71 -11.40 -10.44
C SER A 262 8.38 -12.13 -9.13
N LYS A 263 9.31 -12.15 -8.16
CA LYS A 263 9.13 -12.74 -6.82
C LYS A 263 8.84 -11.70 -5.73
N LEU A 264 8.82 -10.43 -6.09
CA LEU A 264 8.54 -9.33 -5.18
C LEU A 264 7.07 -9.38 -4.76
N CYS A 265 6.84 -9.55 -3.46
CA CYS A 265 5.50 -9.53 -2.90
C CYS A 265 5.55 -9.21 -1.41
N PHE A 266 4.72 -8.27 -0.96
CA PHE A 266 4.66 -7.86 0.45
C PHE A 266 3.55 -8.53 1.25
N TYR A 267 2.50 -8.99 0.57
CA TYR A 267 1.28 -9.44 1.21
C TYR A 267 0.53 -10.46 0.35
N ASN A 268 -0.11 -11.45 0.96
CA ASN A 268 -0.86 -12.52 0.28
C ASN A 268 -0.05 -13.23 -0.83
N CYS A 269 1.21 -13.54 -0.53
CA CYS A 269 2.18 -14.01 -1.50
C CYS A 269 2.09 -15.51 -1.78
N ASN A 270 2.08 -15.88 -3.07
CA ASN A 270 2.25 -17.27 -3.51
C ASN A 270 3.73 -17.65 -3.60
N GLU A 271 4.58 -16.70 -3.95
CA GLU A 271 6.04 -16.80 -3.97
C GLU A 271 6.62 -15.53 -3.33
N THR A 272 7.79 -15.65 -2.70
CA THR A 272 8.51 -14.52 -2.08
C THR A 272 9.99 -14.62 -2.40
N LEU A 273 10.70 -13.48 -2.32
CA LEU A 273 12.16 -13.49 -2.33
C LEU A 273 12.66 -14.27 -1.12
N LYS A 274 13.80 -14.94 -1.26
CA LYS A 274 14.46 -15.56 -0.11
C LYS A 274 15.46 -14.58 0.49
N LEU A 275 15.74 -14.70 1.78
CA LEU A 275 16.81 -13.94 2.44
C LEU A 275 18.16 -14.07 1.71
N GLY A 276 18.44 -15.23 1.12
CA GLY A 276 19.64 -15.45 0.30
C GLY A 276 19.71 -14.61 -0.99
N ASP A 277 18.55 -14.20 -1.53
CA ASP A 277 18.45 -13.38 -2.74
C ASP A 277 18.63 -11.88 -2.46
N MET A 278 18.64 -11.47 -1.18
CA MET A 278 18.59 -10.08 -0.74
C MET A 278 19.63 -9.18 -1.43
N PHE A 279 20.92 -9.53 -1.34
CA PHE A 279 21.97 -8.68 -1.91
C PHE A 279 21.84 -8.55 -3.44
N ASP A 280 21.58 -9.65 -4.14
CA ASP A 280 21.45 -9.65 -5.60
C ASP A 280 20.19 -8.91 -6.05
N PHE A 281 19.11 -8.98 -5.27
CA PHE A 281 17.89 -8.22 -5.50
C PHE A 281 18.17 -6.72 -5.44
N TYR A 282 18.80 -6.21 -4.37
CA TYR A 282 19.08 -4.78 -4.27
C TYR A 282 20.10 -4.30 -5.29
N LEU A 283 21.08 -5.13 -5.67
CA LEU A 283 22.01 -4.81 -6.75
C LEU A 283 21.31 -4.67 -8.11
N GLN A 284 20.31 -5.50 -8.39
CA GLN A 284 19.48 -5.41 -9.60
C GLN A 284 18.55 -4.19 -9.53
N LEU A 285 17.86 -4.01 -8.40
CA LEU A 285 16.98 -2.88 -8.16
C LEU A 285 17.71 -1.56 -8.38
N ASP A 286 18.92 -1.39 -7.86
CA ASP A 286 19.72 -0.15 -7.96
C ASP A 286 19.89 0.36 -9.41
N ARG A 287 19.82 -0.54 -10.40
CA ARG A 287 19.94 -0.23 -11.84
C ARG A 287 18.63 0.15 -12.51
N THR A 288 17.53 0.18 -11.78
CA THR A 288 16.19 0.52 -12.26
C THR A 288 15.77 1.92 -11.83
N ASN A 289 14.69 2.41 -12.43
CA ASN A 289 14.00 3.65 -12.09
C ASN A 289 13.08 3.55 -10.86
N PHE A 290 13.05 2.43 -10.12
CA PHE A 290 12.24 2.28 -8.91
C PHE A 290 12.98 2.77 -7.67
N VAL A 291 12.46 3.77 -6.95
CA VAL A 291 13.16 4.37 -5.79
C VAL A 291 13.26 3.43 -4.60
N THR A 292 12.30 2.53 -4.42
CA THR A 292 12.28 1.52 -3.36
C THR A 292 11.88 0.16 -3.91
N THR A 293 11.94 -0.86 -3.05
CA THR A 293 11.38 -2.17 -3.34
C THR A 293 9.87 -2.09 -3.52
N TYR A 294 9.19 -1.30 -2.69
CA TYR A 294 7.76 -1.10 -2.77
C TYR A 294 7.33 -0.37 -4.06
N ALA A 295 8.13 0.58 -4.53
CA ALA A 295 7.93 1.26 -5.82
C ALA A 295 7.98 0.30 -7.02
N ALA A 296 8.64 -0.85 -6.89
CA ALA A 296 8.74 -1.85 -7.96
C ALA A 296 7.53 -2.80 -7.99
N VAL A 297 6.56 -2.69 -7.09
CA VAL A 297 5.40 -3.60 -7.02
C VAL A 297 4.43 -3.37 -8.18
N ASN A 298 4.00 -2.13 -8.39
CA ASN A 298 3.09 -1.74 -9.47
C ASN A 298 3.23 -0.23 -9.75
N PRO A 299 2.66 0.30 -10.85
CA PRO A 299 2.82 1.71 -11.23
C PRO A 299 2.25 2.73 -10.25
N TYR A 300 1.25 2.33 -9.49
CA TYR A 300 0.59 3.18 -8.49
C TYR A 300 1.49 3.33 -7.25
N GLU A 301 2.06 2.21 -6.76
CA GLU A 301 3.05 2.25 -5.67
C GLU A 301 4.33 2.97 -6.10
N ASP A 302 4.74 2.83 -7.37
CA ASP A 302 5.88 3.58 -7.92
C ASP A 302 5.68 5.09 -7.78
N PHE A 303 4.49 5.57 -8.14
CA PHE A 303 4.14 6.98 -8.02
C PHE A 303 4.13 7.41 -6.56
N ALA A 304 3.44 6.67 -5.70
CA ALA A 304 3.28 7.03 -4.29
C ALA A 304 4.61 7.07 -3.53
N GLU A 305 5.47 6.08 -3.72
CA GLU A 305 6.81 6.03 -3.15
C GLU A 305 7.68 7.17 -3.69
N SER A 306 7.63 7.43 -5.01
CA SER A 306 8.44 8.49 -5.61
C SER A 306 8.02 9.88 -5.16
N VAL A 307 6.72 10.15 -5.01
CA VAL A 307 6.22 11.42 -4.42
C VAL A 307 6.65 11.54 -2.96
N THR A 308 6.61 10.44 -2.21
CA THR A 308 7.07 10.43 -0.82
C THR A 308 8.54 10.81 -0.71
N PHE A 309 9.40 10.22 -1.56
CA PHE A 309 10.81 10.59 -1.62
C PHE A 309 11.03 12.01 -2.15
N TYR A 310 10.28 12.46 -3.16
CA TYR A 310 10.35 13.84 -3.64
C TYR A 310 10.10 14.86 -2.53
N LEU A 311 9.07 14.64 -1.72
CA LEU A 311 8.70 15.58 -0.66
C LEU A 311 9.55 15.44 0.59
N MET A 312 10.04 14.23 0.92
CA MET A 312 10.69 13.96 2.21
C MET A 312 12.21 13.78 2.15
N ALA A 313 12.79 13.46 0.99
CA ALA A 313 14.25 13.30 0.85
C ALA A 313 14.99 14.64 0.69
N ASN A 314 14.25 15.74 0.50
CA ASN A 314 14.82 17.08 0.44
C ASN A 314 15.32 17.57 1.82
N ALA A 315 16.17 18.61 1.81
CA ALA A 315 16.89 19.10 2.99
C ALA A 315 16.00 19.45 4.20
N ASP A 316 14.75 19.81 3.97
CA ASP A 316 13.80 20.22 5.02
C ASP A 316 13.28 19.05 5.86
N TYR A 317 13.30 17.82 5.34
CA TYR A 317 12.71 16.64 5.99
C TYR A 317 13.69 15.48 6.22
N ASP A 318 14.82 15.48 5.49
CA ASP A 318 16.00 14.64 5.71
C ASP A 318 15.67 13.14 5.92
N LEU A 319 14.75 12.63 5.08
CA LEU A 319 14.49 11.20 4.98
C LEU A 319 15.72 10.50 4.39
N GLN A 320 16.57 9.95 5.27
CA GLN A 320 17.71 9.12 4.86
C GLN A 320 17.29 7.65 4.91
N TYR A 321 16.66 7.15 3.85
CA TYR A 321 16.20 5.76 3.78
C TYR A 321 17.31 4.85 3.23
N ARG A 322 18.05 4.20 4.13
CA ARG A 322 19.16 3.31 3.74
C ARG A 322 18.85 1.87 4.07
N ILE A 323 19.22 0.98 3.16
CA ILE A 323 18.97 -0.45 3.30
C ILE A 323 20.29 -1.17 3.51
N PHE A 324 20.47 -1.81 4.66
CA PHE A 324 21.60 -2.68 4.93
C PHE A 324 21.23 -4.13 4.68
N THR A 325 22.06 -4.82 3.89
CA THR A 325 21.83 -6.20 3.44
C THR A 325 22.74 -7.22 4.13
N GLY A 326 23.34 -6.87 5.27
CA GLY A 326 24.42 -7.66 5.87
C GLY A 326 25.77 -7.52 5.17
N LYS A 327 25.78 -7.11 3.88
CA LYS A 327 27.00 -6.91 3.08
C LYS A 327 27.33 -5.44 2.83
N THR A 328 26.34 -4.66 2.40
CA THR A 328 26.51 -3.24 2.06
C THR A 328 25.24 -2.45 2.34
N PHE A 329 25.39 -1.12 2.36
CA PHE A 329 24.28 -0.17 2.34
C PHE A 329 23.91 0.19 0.90
N PHE A 330 22.61 0.28 0.65
CA PHE A 330 22.00 0.91 -0.52
C PHE A 330 21.32 2.21 -0.05
N PHE A 331 21.54 3.30 -0.76
CA PHE A 331 21.18 4.67 -0.35
C PHE A 331 20.03 5.18 -1.20
N GLN A 332 18.78 5.00 -0.76
CA GLN A 332 17.62 5.34 -1.59
C GLN A 332 17.45 6.84 -1.77
N GLU A 333 17.94 7.65 -0.84
CA GLU A 333 18.00 9.10 -1.01
C GLU A 333 18.92 9.52 -2.17
N TRP A 334 20.07 8.83 -2.31
CA TRP A 334 20.98 9.07 -3.42
C TRP A 334 20.40 8.52 -4.72
N LYS A 335 19.79 7.34 -4.68
CA LYS A 335 19.09 6.79 -5.84
C LYS A 335 18.04 7.76 -6.36
N TRP A 336 17.17 8.26 -5.49
CA TRP A 336 16.16 9.26 -5.83
C TRP A 336 16.76 10.48 -6.54
N SER A 337 17.87 11.03 -6.01
CA SER A 337 18.54 12.19 -6.61
C SER A 337 19.04 11.96 -8.05
N ASN A 338 19.25 10.71 -8.45
CA ASN A 338 19.68 10.33 -9.80
C ASN A 338 18.51 10.03 -10.75
N LEU A 339 17.27 9.92 -10.25
CA LEU A 339 16.07 9.70 -11.07
C LEU A 339 15.54 11.02 -11.66
N VAL A 340 16.40 11.78 -12.33
CA VAL A 340 16.15 13.18 -12.78
C VAL A 340 14.84 13.33 -13.56
N LYS A 341 14.53 12.41 -14.47
CA LYS A 341 13.29 12.48 -15.27
C LYS A 341 12.03 12.36 -14.41
N LYS A 342 12.05 11.47 -13.41
CA LYS A 342 10.95 11.28 -12.47
C LYS A 342 10.82 12.48 -11.54
N HIS A 343 11.94 13.02 -11.06
CA HIS A 343 11.97 14.24 -10.27
C HIS A 343 11.27 15.39 -11.02
N ASN A 344 11.71 15.69 -12.24
CA ASN A 344 11.14 16.78 -13.04
C ASN A 344 9.65 16.56 -13.33
N TRP A 345 9.23 15.31 -13.55
CA TRP A 345 7.82 15.01 -13.77
C TRP A 345 6.98 15.31 -12.52
N ILE A 346 7.43 14.91 -11.33
CA ILE A 346 6.72 15.19 -10.08
C ILE A 346 6.67 16.70 -9.80
N GLU A 347 7.78 17.42 -10.03
CA GLU A 347 7.81 18.87 -9.90
C GLU A 347 6.72 19.54 -10.76
N LEU A 348 6.70 19.25 -12.07
CA LEU A 348 5.68 19.77 -12.98
C LEU A 348 4.26 19.34 -12.61
N PHE A 349 4.08 18.11 -12.10
CA PHE A 349 2.80 17.62 -11.63
C PHE A 349 2.27 18.46 -10.45
N PHE A 350 3.13 18.81 -9.49
CA PHE A 350 2.74 19.63 -8.32
C PHE A 350 2.63 21.13 -8.62
N GLU A 351 3.29 21.63 -9.67
CA GLU A 351 3.11 22.99 -10.18
C GLU A 351 1.78 23.18 -10.94
N GLY A 352 1.21 22.08 -11.44
CA GLY A 352 -0.06 22.09 -12.17
C GLY A 352 -1.30 22.33 -11.29
N ASP A 353 -2.45 22.44 -11.95
CA ASP A 353 -3.76 22.58 -11.30
C ASP A 353 -4.23 21.25 -10.69
N LEU A 354 -3.74 20.96 -9.49
CA LEU A 354 -4.11 19.75 -8.76
C LEU A 354 -5.59 19.73 -8.36
N LYS A 355 -6.23 18.60 -8.65
CA LYS A 355 -7.57 18.22 -8.20
C LYS A 355 -7.50 17.56 -6.83
N TYR A 356 -8.54 17.82 -6.06
CA TYR A 356 -8.74 17.35 -4.68
C TYR A 356 -10.13 16.69 -4.58
N PRO A 357 -10.37 15.82 -3.59
CA PRO A 357 -11.69 15.24 -3.37
C PRO A 357 -12.79 16.31 -3.30
N GLN A 358 -13.95 16.01 -3.87
CA GLN A 358 -15.17 16.84 -3.83
C GLN A 358 -16.29 16.17 -3.03
#